data_AF-A0A4U6XFY4-F1
#
_entry.id   AF-A0A4U6XFY4-F1
#
_cell.length_a   1.000
_cell.length_b   1.000
_cell.length_c   1.000
_cell.angle_alpha   90.00
_cell.angle_beta   90.00
_cell.angle_gamma   90.00
#
_symmetry.space_group_name_H-M   'P 1'
#
loop_
_entity.id
_entity.type
_entity.pdbx_description
1 polymer ?
#
loop_
_entity_poly.entity_id
_entity_poly.type
_entity_poly.pdbx_seq_one_letter_code
_entity_poly.pdbx_strand_id
1 'polypeptide(L)'
;MVKLISPMPFRGLLLVLGAAQVVQAGFLDDDCGFINEGPQFTLRRDGSITTYCNDKICSTVGFAVLNLNDCITNVSGDLRSKTSGNFWKSCKDCHIEGSHIKCQCSRPDGSLKESSLDVNSIVFNWNGYLACHSQISNCYMMAWQCMPAKWWPEGWRPTVVDTPCDIWQAAAMTPPNLTLPPGLRLASSLLPGRTE
;
A
#
# COMPACT_ATOMS: atom_id res chain seq x y z
N MET A 1 -40.93 -66.14 3.37
CA MET A 1 -40.95 -65.12 2.31
C MET A 1 -40.58 -63.78 2.91
N VAL A 2 -39.34 -63.30 2.69
CA VAL A 2 -38.93 -61.92 3.01
C VAL A 2 -38.05 -61.44 1.85
N LYS A 3 -38.39 -60.26 1.32
CA LYS A 3 -37.89 -59.63 0.09
C LYS A 3 -36.44 -59.13 0.21
N LEU A 4 -35.70 -59.24 -0.89
CA LEU A 4 -34.44 -58.53 -1.19
C LEU A 4 -34.64 -57.00 -1.11
N ILE A 5 -33.67 -56.29 -0.54
CA ILE A 5 -33.34 -54.91 -0.93
C ILE A 5 -31.81 -54.77 -0.94
N SER A 6 -31.26 -54.51 -2.13
CA SER A 6 -29.86 -54.22 -2.40
C SER A 6 -29.60 -52.71 -2.21
N PRO A 7 -28.51 -52.26 -1.56
CA PRO A 7 -28.15 -50.85 -1.58
C PRO A 7 -27.26 -50.53 -2.80
N MET A 8 -27.63 -49.46 -3.51
CA MET A 8 -26.92 -48.88 -4.65
C MET A 8 -25.61 -48.18 -4.23
N PRO A 9 -24.64 -48.00 -5.15
CA PRO A 9 -23.39 -47.31 -4.86
C PRO A 9 -23.61 -45.79 -4.71
N PHE A 10 -23.09 -45.23 -3.62
CA PHE A 10 -22.99 -43.79 -3.39
C PHE A 10 -22.16 -43.15 -4.52
N ARG A 11 -22.81 -42.34 -5.35
CA ARG A 11 -22.11 -41.37 -6.21
C ARG A 11 -21.52 -40.30 -5.29
N GLY A 12 -20.21 -40.37 -5.09
CA GLY A 12 -19.44 -39.34 -4.41
C GLY A 12 -19.57 -38.00 -5.14
N LEU A 13 -20.15 -37.02 -4.46
CA LEU A 13 -20.14 -35.63 -4.88
C LEU A 13 -18.77 -35.05 -4.51
N LEU A 14 -17.86 -34.97 -5.48
CA LEU A 14 -16.60 -34.24 -5.33
C LEU A 14 -16.90 -32.73 -5.26
N LEU A 15 -16.91 -32.17 -4.05
CA LEU A 15 -16.88 -30.72 -3.84
C LEU A 15 -15.49 -30.21 -4.25
N VAL A 16 -15.42 -29.62 -5.44
CA VAL A 16 -14.25 -28.85 -5.87
C VAL A 16 -14.25 -27.53 -5.11
N LEU A 17 -13.46 -27.46 -4.04
CA LEU A 17 -13.11 -26.20 -3.38
C LEU A 17 -12.19 -25.43 -4.34
N GLY A 18 -12.78 -24.54 -5.14
CA GLY A 18 -12.01 -23.54 -5.88
C GLY A 18 -11.29 -22.64 -4.88
N ALA A 19 -9.96 -22.62 -4.93
CA ALA A 19 -9.18 -21.61 -4.23
C ALA A 19 -9.47 -20.26 -4.89
N ALA A 20 -10.42 -19.51 -4.34
CA ALA A 20 -10.58 -18.11 -4.70
C ALA A 20 -9.28 -17.40 -4.32
N GLN A 21 -8.53 -16.92 -5.31
CA GLN A 21 -7.41 -16.03 -5.05
C GLN A 21 -7.98 -14.77 -4.40
N VAL A 22 -7.70 -14.57 -3.13
CA VAL A 22 -8.03 -13.32 -2.44
C VAL A 22 -7.19 -12.24 -3.12
N VAL A 23 -7.79 -11.46 -4.00
CA VAL A 23 -7.16 -10.28 -4.57
C VAL A 23 -7.06 -9.28 -3.42
N GLN A 24 -5.84 -8.98 -3.02
CA GLN A 24 -5.60 -7.94 -2.02
C GLN A 24 -6.05 -6.60 -2.58
N ALA A 25 -6.90 -5.88 -1.85
CA ALA A 25 -7.39 -4.58 -2.26
C ALA A 25 -6.23 -3.57 -2.35
N GLY A 26 -6.34 -2.65 -3.31
CA GLY A 26 -5.42 -1.52 -3.42
C GLY A 26 -5.55 -0.58 -2.23
N PHE A 27 -4.49 0.14 -1.89
CA PHE A 27 -4.45 1.00 -0.71
C PHE A 27 -5.56 2.06 -0.68
N LEU A 28 -5.95 2.62 -1.84
CA LEU A 28 -7.04 3.61 -1.92
C LEU A 28 -8.43 2.99 -1.74
N ASP A 29 -8.57 1.70 -2.07
CA ASP A 29 -9.80 0.94 -1.82
C ASP A 29 -9.81 0.34 -0.41
N ASP A 30 -8.73 0.52 0.33
CA ASP A 30 -8.45 -0.10 1.62
C ASP A 30 -8.04 0.97 2.65
N ASP A 31 -8.83 2.05 2.66
CA ASP A 31 -8.81 3.10 3.66
C ASP A 31 -7.48 3.89 3.78
N CYS A 32 -6.76 4.05 2.68
CA CYS A 32 -5.74 5.07 2.55
C CYS A 32 -6.21 6.21 1.63
N GLY A 33 -5.71 7.41 1.87
CA GLY A 33 -5.95 8.55 0.99
C GLY A 33 -6.13 9.86 1.74
N PHE A 34 -5.98 10.98 1.04
CA PHE A 34 -6.46 12.27 1.53
C PHE A 34 -7.97 12.35 1.40
N ILE A 35 -8.67 12.57 2.51
CA ILE A 35 -10.13 12.67 2.51
C ILE A 35 -10.53 14.08 2.05
N ASN A 36 -11.29 14.11 0.96
CA ASN A 36 -12.12 15.20 0.42
C ASN A 36 -11.52 16.42 -0.29
N GLU A 37 -10.23 16.80 -0.25
CA GLU A 37 -9.77 18.00 -1.01
C GLU A 37 -8.30 17.95 -1.48
N GLY A 38 -7.87 16.88 -2.16
CA GLY A 38 -6.51 16.79 -2.69
C GLY A 38 -6.24 15.58 -3.59
N PRO A 39 -5.01 15.44 -4.14
CA PRO A 39 -4.60 14.19 -4.76
C PRO A 39 -4.69 13.07 -3.73
N GLN A 40 -5.07 11.86 -4.14
CA GLN A 40 -5.28 10.72 -3.24
C GLN A 40 -4.02 10.38 -2.40
N PHE A 41 -2.85 10.72 -2.91
CA PHE A 41 -1.55 10.62 -2.25
C PHE A 41 -0.58 11.60 -2.92
N THR A 42 0.56 11.87 -2.30
CA THR A 42 1.59 12.76 -2.86
C THR A 42 2.77 11.93 -3.36
N LEU A 43 3.24 12.20 -4.58
CA LEU A 43 4.52 11.70 -5.10
C LEU A 43 5.62 12.71 -4.80
N ARG A 44 6.72 12.23 -4.22
CA ARG A 44 7.89 13.02 -3.85
C ARG A 44 8.95 12.99 -4.95
N ARG A 45 9.94 13.89 -4.82
CA ARG A 45 11.06 14.03 -5.78
C ARG A 45 12.07 12.88 -5.73
N ASP A 46 11.97 11.99 -4.75
CA ASP A 46 12.80 10.78 -4.59
C ASP A 46 12.11 9.50 -5.10
N GLY A 47 10.88 9.62 -5.65
CA GLY A 47 10.07 8.48 -6.08
C GLY A 47 9.28 7.82 -4.95
N SER A 48 9.28 8.39 -3.75
CA SER A 48 8.43 7.92 -2.65
C SER A 48 7.03 8.51 -2.74
N ILE A 49 6.04 7.77 -2.25
CA ILE A 49 4.68 8.27 -2.03
C ILE A 49 4.38 8.44 -0.56
N THR A 50 3.51 9.40 -0.26
CA THR A 50 3.03 9.66 1.09
C THR A 50 1.51 9.83 1.11
N THR A 51 0.86 9.27 2.13
CA THR A 51 -0.57 9.44 2.36
C THR A 51 -0.92 9.16 3.82
N TYR A 52 -2.21 9.24 4.16
CA TYR A 52 -2.75 8.76 5.41
C TYR A 52 -3.42 7.41 5.20
N CYS A 53 -3.22 6.49 6.15
CA CYS A 53 -3.82 5.16 6.11
C CYS A 53 -4.47 4.83 7.44
N ASN A 54 -5.63 4.18 7.36
CA ASN A 54 -6.24 3.57 8.53
C ASN A 54 -5.38 2.40 9.00
N ASP A 55 -4.94 2.48 10.25
CA ASP A 55 -4.46 1.35 11.02
C ASP A 55 -5.65 0.50 11.46
N LYS A 56 -5.69 -0.73 10.96
CA LYS A 56 -6.74 -1.73 11.20
C LYS A 56 -6.63 -2.41 12.56
N ILE A 57 -5.54 -2.21 13.29
CA ILE A 57 -5.32 -2.79 14.62
C ILE A 57 -5.91 -1.88 15.69
N CYS A 58 -5.50 -0.61 15.74
CA CYS A 58 -5.97 0.33 16.76
C CYS A 58 -7.06 1.28 16.28
N SER A 59 -7.53 1.14 15.04
CA SER A 59 -8.55 2.05 14.45
C SER A 59 -8.09 3.51 14.53
N THR A 60 -6.82 3.76 14.22
CA THR A 60 -6.24 5.10 14.13
C THR A 60 -5.88 5.42 12.69
N VAL A 61 -5.64 6.70 12.39
CA VAL A 61 -5.11 7.13 11.09
C VAL A 61 -3.68 7.57 11.29
N GLY A 62 -2.76 6.94 10.56
CA GLY A 62 -1.33 7.23 10.57
C GLY A 62 -0.84 7.76 9.24
N PHE A 63 0.28 8.48 9.27
CA PHE A 63 0.97 8.92 8.07
C PHE A 63 1.85 7.78 7.58
N ALA A 64 1.74 7.46 6.29
CA ALA A 64 2.41 6.32 5.68
C ALA A 64 3.29 6.79 4.52
N VAL A 65 4.46 6.16 4.40
CA VAL A 65 5.47 6.42 3.37
C VAL A 65 5.85 5.11 2.71
N LEU A 66 6.08 5.13 1.40
CA LEU A 66 6.63 3.99 0.65
C LEU A 66 7.48 4.50 -0.51
N ASN A 67 8.70 3.96 -0.68
CA ASN A 67 9.52 4.26 -1.85
C ASN A 67 9.11 3.39 -3.04
N LEU A 68 8.55 3.99 -4.11
CA LEU A 68 8.12 3.21 -5.27
C LEU A 68 9.30 2.64 -6.08
N ASN A 69 10.53 3.07 -5.83
CA ASN A 69 11.72 2.40 -6.38
C ASN A 69 11.81 0.93 -5.94
N ASP A 70 11.24 0.58 -4.79
CA ASP A 70 11.19 -0.81 -4.32
C ASP A 70 10.06 -1.63 -4.96
N CYS A 71 9.16 -0.95 -5.69
CA CYS A 71 7.92 -1.53 -6.24
C CYS A 71 7.82 -1.47 -7.76
N ILE A 72 8.53 -0.55 -8.40
CA ILE A 72 8.35 -0.22 -9.83
C ILE A 72 9.71 -0.20 -10.53
N THR A 73 9.74 -0.78 -11.72
CA THR A 73 10.88 -0.73 -12.65
C THR A 73 10.47 -0.11 -13.97
N ASN A 74 11.45 0.30 -14.77
CA ASN A 74 11.28 0.68 -16.16
C ASN A 74 11.81 -0.45 -17.07
N VAL A 75 10.95 -1.01 -17.91
CA VAL A 75 11.31 -2.00 -18.94
C VAL A 75 11.11 -1.39 -20.31
N SER A 76 12.21 -0.94 -20.93
CA SER A 76 12.21 -0.38 -22.29
C SER A 76 11.23 0.78 -22.50
N GLY A 77 11.11 1.65 -21.50
CA GLY A 77 10.18 2.78 -21.49
C GLY A 77 8.82 2.47 -20.85
N ASP A 78 8.56 1.24 -20.41
CA ASP A 78 7.31 0.86 -19.75
C ASP A 78 7.48 0.67 -18.24
N LEU A 79 6.69 1.39 -17.44
CA LEU A 79 6.58 1.17 -16.01
C LEU A 79 5.94 -0.20 -15.74
N ARG A 80 6.58 -0.98 -14.87
CA ARG A 80 6.07 -2.29 -14.45
C ARG A 80 6.30 -2.52 -12.97
N SER A 81 5.38 -3.26 -12.35
CA SER A 81 5.53 -3.78 -11.00
C SER A 81 6.72 -4.74 -10.93
N LYS A 82 7.67 -4.46 -10.04
CA LYS A 82 8.83 -5.31 -9.77
C LYS A 82 9.50 -4.90 -8.46
N THR A 83 9.85 -5.88 -7.64
CA THR A 83 10.70 -5.70 -6.45
C THR A 83 12.04 -5.05 -6.81
N SER A 84 12.47 -4.04 -6.05
CA SER A 84 13.76 -3.35 -6.21
C SER A 84 13.97 -2.83 -7.65
N GLY A 85 12.90 -2.28 -8.24
CA GLY A 85 12.85 -1.93 -9.64
C GLY A 85 13.59 -0.64 -10.04
N ASN A 86 13.74 0.31 -9.11
CA ASN A 86 14.47 1.58 -9.27
C ASN A 86 14.06 2.41 -10.50
N PHE A 87 12.76 2.49 -10.82
CA PHE A 87 12.30 3.22 -11.99
C PHE A 87 12.74 4.69 -12.03
N TRP A 88 12.84 5.36 -10.86
CA TRP A 88 13.16 6.78 -10.73
C TRP A 88 14.53 7.14 -11.30
N LYS A 89 15.44 6.16 -11.41
CA LYS A 89 16.76 6.34 -12.03
C LYS A 89 16.68 6.62 -13.54
N SER A 90 15.63 6.16 -14.20
CA SER A 90 15.52 6.16 -15.67
C SER A 90 14.22 6.77 -16.20
N CYS A 91 13.36 7.24 -15.30
CA CYS A 91 12.14 7.96 -15.60
C CYS A 91 12.22 9.37 -15.03
N LYS A 92 11.62 10.33 -15.71
CA LYS A 92 11.59 11.74 -15.32
C LYS A 92 10.21 12.33 -15.57
N ASP A 93 10.02 13.57 -15.12
CA ASP A 93 8.77 14.33 -15.27
C ASP A 93 7.55 13.57 -14.72
N CYS A 94 7.80 12.80 -13.65
CA CYS A 94 6.80 11.95 -13.01
C CYS A 94 5.79 12.77 -12.21
N HIS A 95 4.51 12.47 -12.37
CA HIS A 95 3.41 13.07 -11.63
C HIS A 95 2.28 12.06 -11.39
N ILE A 96 1.34 12.43 -10.51
CA ILE A 96 0.17 11.59 -10.19
C ILE A 96 -1.08 12.17 -10.85
N GLU A 97 -1.86 11.29 -11.45
CA GLU A 97 -3.19 11.58 -11.97
C GLU A 97 -4.15 10.48 -11.49
N GLY A 98 -5.02 10.82 -10.52
CA GLY A 98 -5.85 9.83 -9.83
C GLY A 98 -5.00 8.83 -9.04
N SER A 99 -5.13 7.54 -9.37
CA SER A 99 -4.31 6.46 -8.80
C SER A 99 -3.04 6.16 -9.61
N HIS A 100 -2.90 6.78 -10.78
CA HIS A 100 -1.85 6.44 -11.72
C HIS A 100 -0.64 7.34 -11.53
N ILE A 101 0.55 6.73 -11.57
CA ILE A 101 1.79 7.46 -11.84
C ILE A 101 1.98 7.55 -13.34
N LYS A 102 2.31 8.74 -13.83
CA LYS A 102 2.66 9.01 -15.23
C LYS A 102 4.06 9.59 -15.29
N CYS A 103 4.91 9.06 -16.16
CA CYS A 103 6.32 9.45 -16.29
C CYS A 103 6.78 9.43 -17.75
N GLN A 104 7.86 10.14 -18.04
CA GLN A 104 8.67 9.97 -19.25
C GLN A 104 9.84 9.03 -18.95
N CYS A 105 9.79 7.79 -19.44
CA CYS A 105 10.76 6.74 -19.16
C CYS A 105 11.71 6.49 -20.33
N SER A 106 12.99 6.31 -20.03
CA SER A 106 14.03 6.09 -21.04
C SER A 106 13.91 4.71 -21.68
N ARG A 107 13.99 4.66 -23.01
CA ARG A 107 14.15 3.44 -23.81
C ARG A 107 15.64 3.08 -23.96
N PRO A 108 15.96 1.86 -24.43
CA PRO A 108 17.36 1.46 -24.67
C PRO A 108 18.07 2.29 -25.74
N ASP A 109 17.32 2.90 -26.66
CA ASP A 109 17.83 3.81 -27.70
C ASP A 109 18.04 5.26 -27.22
N GLY A 110 17.80 5.54 -25.93
CA GLY A 110 17.91 6.87 -25.33
C GLY A 110 16.70 7.78 -25.55
N SER A 111 15.72 7.36 -26.36
CA SER A 111 14.45 8.10 -26.49
C SER A 111 13.59 7.98 -25.23
N LEU A 112 12.64 8.89 -25.08
CA LEU A 112 11.66 8.84 -23.99
C LEU A 112 10.33 8.26 -24.48
N LYS A 113 9.69 7.52 -23.59
CA LYS A 113 8.34 6.99 -23.75
C LYS A 113 7.50 7.48 -22.59
N GLU A 114 6.34 8.06 -22.88
CA GLU A 114 5.34 8.25 -21.85
C GLU A 114 4.81 6.89 -21.40
N SER A 115 4.80 6.69 -20.08
CA SER A 115 4.31 5.46 -19.47
C SER A 115 3.48 5.78 -18.24
N SER A 116 2.52 4.90 -17.98
CA SER A 116 1.61 5.01 -16.85
C SER A 116 1.44 3.66 -16.17
N LEU A 117 1.33 3.68 -14.85
CA LEU A 117 1.04 2.51 -14.03
C LEU A 117 0.04 2.90 -12.94
N ASP A 118 -0.98 2.07 -12.75
CA ASP A 118 -1.90 2.22 -11.61
C ASP A 118 -1.20 1.79 -10.32
N VAL A 119 -0.87 2.75 -9.45
CA VAL A 119 -0.19 2.50 -8.17
C VAL A 119 -1.10 1.71 -7.24
N ASN A 120 -2.42 1.94 -7.32
CA ASN A 120 -3.40 1.25 -6.49
C ASN A 120 -3.47 -0.25 -6.79
N SER A 121 -3.07 -0.67 -8.00
CA SER A 121 -3.01 -2.10 -8.35
C SER A 121 -1.83 -2.87 -7.75
N ILE A 122 -0.83 -2.17 -7.19
CA ILE A 122 0.42 -2.78 -6.70
C ILE A 122 0.78 -2.39 -5.26
N VAL A 123 0.16 -1.35 -4.72
CA VAL A 123 0.33 -0.89 -3.34
C VAL A 123 -0.94 -1.19 -2.56
N PHE A 124 -0.79 -1.68 -1.34
CA PHE A 124 -1.90 -2.03 -0.45
C PHE A 124 -1.68 -1.50 0.97
N ASN A 125 -2.76 -1.41 1.75
CA ASN A 125 -2.71 -1.02 3.16
C ASN A 125 -2.48 -2.24 4.05
N TRP A 126 -1.27 -2.36 4.60
CA TRP A 126 -0.93 -3.36 5.60
C TRP A 126 -0.94 -2.75 7.00
N ASN A 127 -2.07 -2.85 7.69
CA ASN A 127 -2.23 -2.40 9.08
C ASN A 127 -1.78 -0.94 9.33
N GLY A 128 -2.07 -0.05 8.38
CA GLY A 128 -1.69 1.36 8.41
C GLY A 128 -0.37 1.68 7.71
N TYR A 129 0.39 0.68 7.25
CA TYR A 129 1.55 0.88 6.38
C TYR A 129 1.14 0.80 4.90
N LEU A 130 1.77 1.61 4.07
CA LEU A 130 1.82 1.32 2.63
C LEU A 130 2.78 0.16 2.39
N ALA A 131 2.35 -0.80 1.59
CA ALA A 131 3.12 -1.99 1.29
C ALA A 131 3.04 -2.37 -0.19
N CYS A 132 4.10 -2.97 -0.72
CA CYS A 132 4.15 -3.55 -2.06
C CYS A 132 5.05 -4.77 -2.04
N HIS A 133 4.74 -5.83 -2.80
CA HIS A 133 5.58 -7.04 -2.89
C HIS A 133 6.14 -7.53 -1.54
N SER A 134 5.28 -7.60 -0.52
CA SER A 134 5.72 -8.06 0.80
C SER A 134 6.73 -7.15 1.52
N GLN A 135 6.83 -5.88 1.13
CA GLN A 135 7.75 -4.88 1.68
C GLN A 135 6.99 -3.69 2.28
N ILE A 136 7.53 -3.13 3.37
CA ILE A 136 7.08 -1.86 3.97
C ILE A 136 8.27 -0.95 4.22
N SER A 137 8.01 0.34 4.38
CA SER A 137 9.01 1.31 4.80
C SER A 137 9.30 1.23 6.31
N ASN A 138 10.55 1.41 6.73
CA ASN A 138 10.88 1.73 8.12
C ASN A 138 10.56 3.19 8.49
N CYS A 139 10.11 4.00 7.53
CA CYS A 139 9.85 5.40 7.77
C CYS A 139 8.53 5.62 8.50
N TYR A 140 8.58 6.34 9.61
CA TYR A 140 7.45 6.52 10.54
C TYR A 140 6.81 5.19 10.93
N MET A 141 7.59 4.33 11.58
CA MET A 141 7.08 3.06 12.10
C MET A 141 5.82 3.29 12.95
N MET A 142 4.74 2.59 12.60
CA MET A 142 3.49 2.59 13.34
C MET A 142 3.72 2.06 14.75
N ALA A 143 3.64 2.95 15.73
CA ALA A 143 3.41 2.56 17.11
C ALA A 143 1.90 2.34 17.28
N TRP A 144 1.45 1.09 17.12
CA TRP A 144 0.08 0.68 17.39
C TRP A 144 -0.28 1.02 18.85
N GLN A 145 -0.86 2.21 19.07
CA GLN A 145 -0.99 2.84 20.40
C GLN A 145 -1.84 2.03 21.40
N CYS A 146 -2.72 1.18 20.91
CA CYS A 146 -3.53 0.27 21.71
C CYS A 146 -2.77 -1.00 22.15
N MET A 147 -1.56 -1.22 21.64
CA MET A 147 -0.74 -2.39 21.91
C MET A 147 0.49 -2.03 22.77
N PRO A 148 1.08 -3.02 23.48
CA PRO A 148 2.33 -2.80 24.21
C PRO A 148 3.47 -2.31 23.30
N ALA A 149 4.46 -1.64 23.88
CA ALA A 149 5.66 -1.25 23.15
C ALA A 149 6.35 -2.47 22.52
N LYS A 150 6.87 -2.30 21.29
CA LYS A 150 7.51 -3.36 20.47
C LYS A 150 6.58 -4.53 20.08
N TRP A 151 5.27 -4.36 20.25
CA TRP A 151 4.31 -5.33 19.75
C TRP A 151 4.34 -5.38 18.21
N TRP A 152 4.07 -6.57 17.67
CA TRP A 152 4.00 -6.82 16.23
C TRP A 152 2.84 -7.79 15.93
N PRO A 153 2.07 -7.60 14.85
CA PRO A 153 1.01 -8.52 14.46
C PRO A 153 1.53 -9.95 14.27
N GLU A 154 0.78 -10.94 14.77
CA GLU A 154 1.12 -12.34 14.53
C GLU A 154 0.95 -12.71 13.04
N GLY A 155 1.75 -13.68 12.58
CA GLY A 155 1.70 -14.18 11.21
C GLY A 155 2.79 -13.61 10.30
N TRP A 156 2.42 -13.34 9.05
CA TRP A 156 3.36 -12.93 8.01
C TRP A 156 4.00 -11.57 8.33
N ARG A 157 5.33 -11.50 8.23
CA ARG A 157 6.10 -10.28 8.48
C ARG A 157 6.60 -9.70 7.16
N PRO A 158 6.24 -8.45 6.80
CA PRO A 158 6.84 -7.78 5.67
C PRO A 158 8.34 -7.59 5.88
N THR A 159 9.07 -7.59 4.76
CA THR A 159 10.43 -7.10 4.70
C THR A 159 10.40 -5.60 4.93
N VAL A 160 11.17 -5.12 5.91
CA VAL A 160 11.31 -3.70 6.17
C VAL A 160 12.43 -3.15 5.31
N VAL A 161 12.14 -2.17 4.47
CA VAL A 161 13.10 -1.50 3.59
C VAL A 161 13.43 -0.13 4.14
N ASP A 162 14.71 0.25 4.07
CA ASP A 162 15.18 1.55 4.52
C ASP A 162 14.71 2.64 3.56
N THR A 163 13.91 3.57 4.07
CA THR A 163 13.41 4.71 3.30
C THR A 163 13.82 6.00 4.01
N PRO A 164 14.46 6.94 3.32
CA PRO A 164 14.80 8.24 3.88
C PRO A 164 13.57 8.95 4.48
N CYS A 165 13.65 9.29 5.76
CA CYS A 165 12.63 10.02 6.51
C CYS A 165 12.88 11.51 6.62
N ASP A 166 13.79 12.04 5.84
CA ASP A 166 14.10 13.46 5.77
C ASP A 166 12.93 14.21 5.13
N ILE A 167 11.87 14.36 5.90
CA ILE A 167 10.70 15.13 5.54
C ILE A 167 10.44 16.18 6.61
N TRP A 168 10.74 17.42 6.24
CA TRP A 168 10.20 18.62 6.89
C TRP A 168 8.66 18.76 6.75
N GLN A 169 7.93 17.75 6.22
CA GLN A 169 6.51 17.87 5.82
C GLN A 169 5.51 16.98 6.56
N ALA A 170 5.92 15.94 7.31
CA ALA A 170 4.94 15.18 8.11
C ALA A 170 4.26 16.05 9.19
N ALA A 171 4.97 17.04 9.71
CA ALA A 171 4.45 18.02 10.67
C ALA A 171 3.67 19.19 10.02
N ALA A 172 3.79 19.41 8.72
CA ALA A 172 3.14 20.51 8.00
C ALA A 172 1.87 20.09 7.25
N MET A 173 1.53 18.80 7.28
CA MET A 173 0.53 18.20 6.40
C MET A 173 -0.57 17.43 7.12
N THR A 174 -0.76 17.51 8.45
CA THR A 174 -2.12 17.28 8.95
C THR A 174 -2.92 18.41 8.33
N PRO A 175 -3.78 18.15 7.31
CA PRO A 175 -4.64 19.22 6.82
C PRO A 175 -5.34 19.81 8.05
N PRO A 176 -5.41 21.13 8.20
CA PRO A 176 -6.13 21.74 9.32
C PRO A 176 -7.59 21.23 9.42
N ASN A 177 -8.09 20.60 8.35
CA ASN A 177 -9.39 19.93 8.25
C ASN A 177 -9.28 18.44 7.81
N LEU A 178 -8.37 17.63 8.39
CA LEU A 178 -8.44 16.18 8.16
C LEU A 178 -9.78 15.65 8.72
N THR A 179 -10.74 15.43 7.82
CA THR A 179 -12.03 14.84 8.21
C THR A 179 -11.82 13.35 8.31
N LEU A 180 -11.77 12.84 9.54
CA LEU A 180 -11.65 11.41 9.79
C LEU A 180 -13.00 10.72 9.55
N PRO A 181 -13.00 9.49 9.01
CA PRO A 181 -14.20 8.65 9.01
C PRO A 181 -14.73 8.45 10.44
N PRO A 182 -16.05 8.23 10.61
CA PRO A 182 -16.65 8.03 11.92
C PRO A 182 -15.95 6.93 12.73
N GLY A 183 -15.62 7.22 13.99
CA GLY A 183 -15.00 6.27 14.90
C GLY A 183 -13.46 6.22 14.87
N LEU A 184 -12.82 6.88 13.89
CA LEU A 184 -11.36 6.94 13.79
C LEU A 184 -10.76 8.14 14.51
N ARG A 185 -9.50 7.98 14.94
CA ARG A 185 -8.72 9.01 15.63
C ARG A 185 -7.37 9.19 14.95
N LEU A 186 -6.85 10.42 14.95
CA LEU A 186 -5.46 10.67 14.54
C LEU A 186 -4.50 9.95 15.48
N ALA A 187 -3.47 9.31 14.92
CA ALA A 187 -2.37 8.79 15.71
C ALA A 187 -1.72 9.94 16.52
N SER A 188 -1.38 9.68 17.79
CA SER A 188 -0.79 10.70 18.66
C SER A 188 0.52 11.31 18.15
N SER A 189 1.26 10.60 17.29
CA SER A 189 2.48 11.10 16.61
C SER A 189 2.21 12.22 15.62
N LEU A 190 0.95 12.42 15.22
CA LEU A 190 0.52 13.44 14.25
C LEU A 190 -0.18 14.62 14.92
N LEU A 191 -0.37 14.59 16.24
CA LEU A 191 -0.99 15.68 16.99
C LEU A 191 0.04 16.80 17.22
N PRO A 192 -0.27 18.07 16.89
CA PRO A 192 0.64 19.19 17.15
C PRO A 192 0.90 19.32 18.66
N GLY A 193 2.19 19.44 19.05
CA GLY A 193 2.59 19.72 20.43
C GLY A 193 3.30 18.58 21.19
N ARG A 194 3.70 17.48 20.56
CA ARG A 194 4.68 16.54 21.13
C ARG A 194 6.00 16.63 20.38
N THR A 195 6.91 17.44 20.88
CA THR A 195 8.34 17.09 20.85
C THR A 195 8.53 15.93 21.81
N GLU A 196 9.19 14.86 21.36
CA GLU A 196 9.74 13.84 22.28
C GLU A 196 10.59 14.48 23.39
#